data_AF-A0A7Y4ZMI4-F1
#
_entry.id   AF-A0A7Y4ZMI4-F1
#
_cell.length_a   1.000
_cell.length_b   1.000
_cell.length_c   1.000
_cell.angle_alpha   90.00
_cell.angle_beta   90.00
_cell.angle_gamma   90.00
#
_symmetry.space_group_name_H-M   'P 1'
#
loop_
_entity.id
_entity.type
_entity.pdbx_description
1 polymer ?
#
loop_
_entity_poly.entity_id
_entity_poly.type
_entity_poly.pdbx_seq_one_letter_code
_entity_poly.pdbx_strand_id
1 'polypeptide(L)'
;MLNERRALRLSYDAQSDTSTVVADDALPQRGSTAATLLLDKKGFLVGIDVTAGDRVVVMLGGHEEVASQTTAHVDVHGTSLSVAKAKSRIRGDEKNPYV
;
A
#
# COMPACT_ATOMS: atom_id res chain seq x y z
N MET A 1 8.38 -12.44 14.39
CA MET A 1 8.26 -10.97 14.32
C MET A 1 7.73 -10.65 12.94
N LEU A 2 6.65 -9.87 12.82
CA LEU A 2 6.12 -9.46 11.52
C LEU A 2 7.11 -8.46 10.90
N ASN A 3 7.48 -8.64 9.63
CA ASN A 3 8.31 -7.67 8.92
C ASN A 3 7.42 -6.48 8.54
N GLU A 4 7.39 -5.48 9.40
CA GLU A 4 6.61 -4.27 9.22
C GLU A 4 7.50 -3.12 8.77
N ARG A 5 7.01 -2.33 7.81
CA ARG A 5 7.64 -1.13 7.27
C ARG A 5 6.70 0.05 7.41
N ARG A 6 7.26 1.23 7.63
CA ARG A 6 6.49 2.47 7.64
C ARG A 6 6.46 3.08 6.25
N ALA A 7 5.29 3.50 5.79
CA ALA A 7 5.18 4.36 4.62
C ALA A 7 5.63 5.79 4.95
N LEU A 8 6.55 6.31 4.15
CA LEU A 8 7.04 7.69 4.23
C LEU A 8 6.24 8.64 3.35
N ARG A 9 5.64 8.13 2.26
CA ARG A 9 4.91 8.92 1.28
C ARG A 9 3.90 8.07 0.52
N LEU A 10 2.79 8.69 0.17
CA LEU A 10 1.87 8.25 -0.87
C LEU A 10 1.78 9.33 -1.95
N SER A 11 1.87 8.96 -3.22
CA SER A 11 1.62 9.85 -4.34
C SER A 11 0.71 9.17 -5.36
N TYR A 12 -0.12 9.96 -6.03
CA TYR A 12 -1.01 9.48 -7.08
C TYR A 12 -0.69 10.14 -8.42
N ASP A 13 -0.62 9.31 -9.45
CA ASP A 13 -0.53 9.73 -10.85
C ASP A 13 -1.89 9.55 -11.54
N ALA A 14 -2.48 10.67 -11.94
CA ALA A 14 -3.77 10.70 -12.62
C ALA A 14 -3.74 10.16 -14.05
N GLN A 15 -2.57 10.16 -14.72
CA GLN A 15 -2.47 9.64 -16.09
C GLN A 15 -2.57 8.12 -16.13
N SER A 16 -1.95 7.45 -15.14
CA SER A 16 -1.89 5.99 -15.06
C SER A 16 -2.86 5.38 -14.02
N ASP A 17 -3.65 6.20 -13.33
CA ASP A 17 -4.51 5.79 -12.18
C ASP A 17 -3.75 4.88 -11.21
N THR A 18 -2.54 5.31 -10.87
CA THR A 18 -1.59 4.53 -10.05
C THR A 18 -1.16 5.34 -8.85
N SER A 19 -1.18 4.69 -7.68
CA SER A 19 -0.60 5.26 -6.46
C SER A 19 0.70 4.56 -6.12
N THR A 20 1.74 5.34 -5.83
CA THR A 20 3.02 4.86 -5.32
C THR A 20 3.13 5.12 -3.83
N VAL A 21 3.36 4.06 -3.06
CA VAL A 21 3.74 4.11 -1.65
C VAL A 21 5.25 3.93 -1.57
N VAL A 22 5.93 4.77 -0.78
CA VAL A 22 7.36 4.64 -0.49
C VAL A 22 7.53 4.22 0.96
N ALA A 23 8.20 3.10 1.20
CA ALA A 23 8.54 2.59 2.52
C ALA A 23 9.86 3.19 3.06
N ASP A 24 10.07 3.04 4.36
CA ASP A 24 11.26 3.48 5.10
C ASP A 24 12.52 2.64 4.85
N ASP A 25 12.35 1.40 4.37
CA ASP A 25 13.44 0.50 4.04
C ASP A 25 13.09 -0.37 2.82
N ALA A 26 14.08 -1.07 2.29
CA ALA A 26 13.92 -1.98 1.16
C ALA A 26 12.90 -3.08 1.47
N LEU A 27 12.08 -3.36 0.47
CA LEU A 27 11.12 -4.44 0.48
C LEU A 27 11.80 -5.72 0.00
N PRO A 28 11.55 -6.87 0.65
CA PRO A 28 12.19 -8.13 0.30
C PRO A 28 11.72 -8.67 -1.07
N GLN A 29 10.64 -8.12 -1.61
CA GLN A 29 9.97 -8.53 -2.83
C GLN A 29 10.33 -7.62 -4.01
N ARG A 30 10.30 -8.15 -5.24
CA ARG A 30 10.41 -7.37 -6.48
C ARG A 30 9.43 -7.87 -7.52
N GLY A 31 8.94 -6.95 -8.35
CA GLY A 31 8.03 -7.24 -9.44
C GLY A 31 6.56 -7.27 -9.03
N SER A 32 5.72 -7.75 -9.93
CA SER A 32 4.27 -7.79 -9.73
C SER A 32 3.88 -8.95 -8.83
N THR A 33 3.11 -8.67 -7.78
CA THR A 33 2.72 -9.66 -6.78
C THR A 33 1.35 -9.37 -6.19
N ALA A 34 0.68 -10.41 -5.69
CA ALA A 34 -0.57 -10.26 -4.96
C ALA A 34 -0.30 -9.68 -3.56
N ALA A 35 -1.14 -8.73 -3.16
CA ALA A 35 -1.13 -8.13 -1.85
C ALA A 35 -2.56 -7.87 -1.35
N THR A 36 -2.69 -7.70 -0.05
CA THR A 36 -3.92 -7.27 0.60
C THR A 36 -3.80 -5.81 0.96
N LEU A 37 -4.68 -4.99 0.40
CA LEU A 37 -4.84 -3.59 0.76
C LEU A 37 -5.69 -3.53 2.02
N LEU A 38 -5.19 -2.84 3.04
CA LEU A 38 -5.85 -2.61 4.32
C LEU A 38 -6.46 -1.21 4.29
N LEU A 39 -7.77 -1.12 4.45
CA LEU A 39 -8.52 0.13 4.29
C LEU A 39 -9.21 0.55 5.58
N ASP A 40 -9.32 1.86 5.80
CA ASP A 40 -10.12 2.43 6.88
C ASP A 40 -11.63 2.34 6.57
N LYS A 41 -12.47 2.83 7.50
CA LYS A 41 -13.94 2.85 7.33
C LYS A 41 -14.41 3.74 6.17
N LYS A 42 -13.56 4.64 5.69
CA LYS A 42 -13.85 5.60 4.61
C LYS A 42 -13.25 5.14 3.27
N GLY A 43 -12.55 4.00 3.23
CA GLY A 43 -11.90 3.46 2.03
C GLY A 43 -10.51 4.03 1.73
N PHE A 44 -9.87 4.75 2.66
CA PHE A 44 -8.48 5.17 2.51
C PHE A 44 -7.52 4.02 2.81
N LEU A 45 -6.38 3.99 2.11
CA LEU A 45 -5.32 3.04 2.40
C LEU A 45 -4.70 3.31 3.78
N VAL A 46 -4.69 2.27 4.62
CA VAL A 46 -4.01 2.23 5.93
C VAL A 46 -2.73 1.41 5.83
N GLY A 47 -2.69 0.39 4.99
CA GLY A 47 -1.49 -0.43 4.77
C GLY A 47 -1.60 -1.41 3.61
N ILE A 48 -0.49 -2.05 3.28
CA ILE A 48 -0.36 -3.06 2.23
C ILE A 48 0.36 -4.28 2.81
N ASP A 49 -0.33 -5.42 2.88
CA ASP A 49 0.25 -6.71 3.28
C ASP A 49 0.62 -7.52 2.03
N VAL A 50 1.92 -7.61 1.76
CA VAL A 50 2.49 -8.36 0.64
C VAL A 50 2.85 -9.74 1.16
N THR A 51 2.06 -10.75 0.78
CA THR A 51 2.17 -12.11 1.34
C THR A 51 3.01 -13.07 0.51
N ALA A 52 3.42 -12.69 -0.70
CA ALA A 52 4.32 -13.52 -1.49
C ALA A 52 5.73 -13.52 -0.86
N GLY A 53 6.45 -14.64 -1.00
CA GLY A 53 7.80 -14.82 -0.47
C GLY A 53 7.92 -14.45 1.02
N ASP A 54 8.89 -13.59 1.34
CA ASP A 54 9.03 -13.02 2.67
C ASP A 54 7.96 -11.97 2.91
N ARG A 55 6.93 -12.35 3.67
CA ARG A 55 5.78 -11.48 3.99
C ARG A 55 6.25 -10.17 4.61
N VAL A 56 5.78 -9.05 4.05
CA VAL A 56 6.03 -7.71 4.55
C VAL A 56 4.73 -6.92 4.59
N VAL A 57 4.54 -6.13 5.66
CA VAL A 57 3.40 -5.21 5.78
C VAL A 57 3.92 -3.79 5.77
N VAL A 58 3.43 -2.97 4.84
CA VAL A 58 3.77 -1.54 4.75
C VAL A 58 2.61 -0.73 5.28
N MET A 59 2.79 -0.07 6.42
CA MET A 59 1.74 0.67 7.12
C MET A 59 1.88 2.18 6.92
N LEU A 60 0.77 2.82 6.53
CA LEU A 60 0.58 4.27 6.49
C LEU A 60 0.04 4.75 7.85
N GLY A 61 -0.96 4.05 8.38
CA GLY A 61 -1.60 4.32 9.68
C GLY A 61 -1.45 3.16 10.68
N GLY A 62 -2.12 3.27 11.83
CA GLY A 62 -2.16 2.20 12.83
C GLY A 62 -3.00 1.00 12.40
N HIS A 63 -2.72 -0.18 12.96
CA HIS A 63 -3.49 -1.40 12.66
C HIS A 63 -4.94 -1.31 13.14
N GLU A 64 -5.20 -0.54 14.19
CA GLU A 64 -6.51 -0.26 14.77
C GLU A 64 -7.44 0.51 13.82
N GLU A 65 -6.88 1.20 12.82
CA GLU A 65 -7.63 1.95 11.81
C GLU A 65 -8.16 1.05 10.69
N VAL A 66 -7.64 -0.18 10.57
CA VAL A 66 -8.04 -1.13 9.52
C VAL A 66 -9.47 -1.62 9.79
N ALA A 67 -10.36 -1.30 8.85
CA ALA A 67 -11.77 -1.68 8.92
C ALA A 67 -12.16 -2.71 7.85
N SER A 68 -11.48 -2.72 6.70
CA SER A 68 -11.74 -3.68 5.64
C SER A 68 -10.47 -4.03 4.87
N GLN A 69 -10.54 -5.12 4.09
CA GLN A 69 -9.43 -5.64 3.33
C GLN A 69 -9.87 -5.98 1.91
N THR A 70 -9.00 -5.75 0.93
CA THR A 70 -9.26 -6.14 -0.45
C THR A 70 -7.98 -6.58 -1.13
N THR A 71 -8.06 -7.60 -1.99
CA THR A 71 -6.91 -8.10 -2.72
C THR A 71 -6.64 -7.26 -3.96
N ALA A 72 -5.37 -6.94 -4.18
CA ALA A 72 -4.87 -6.28 -5.38
C ALA A 72 -3.54 -6.89 -5.83
N HIS A 73 -3.18 -6.63 -7.08
CA HIS A 73 -1.78 -6.77 -7.49
C HIS A 73 -1.07 -5.45 -7.25
N VAL A 74 0.16 -5.54 -6.77
CA VAL A 74 1.06 -4.41 -6.56
C VAL A 74 2.38 -4.69 -7.24
N ASP A 75 3.02 -3.66 -7.76
CA ASP A 75 4.37 -3.77 -8.33
C ASP A 75 5.38 -3.24 -7.30
N VAL A 76 6.33 -4.10 -6.93
CA VAL A 76 7.35 -3.81 -5.92
C VAL A 76 8.68 -3.44 -6.57
N HIS A 77 9.23 -2.27 -6.24
CA HIS A 77 10.48 -1.77 -6.79
C HIS A 77 11.36 -1.12 -5.72
N GLY A 78 12.27 -1.91 -5.13
CA GLY A 78 13.20 -1.41 -4.12
C GLY A 78 12.47 -1.05 -2.82
N THR A 79 12.26 0.24 -2.58
CA THR A 79 11.52 0.75 -1.41
C THR A 79 10.07 1.14 -1.75
N SER A 80 9.65 1.04 -3.01
CA SER A 80 8.32 1.48 -3.43
C SER A 80 7.38 0.35 -3.84
N LEU A 81 6.08 0.62 -3.68
CA LEU A 81 4.96 -0.21 -4.08
C LEU A 81 4.02 0.63 -4.95
N SER A 82 3.64 0.11 -6.11
CA SER A 82 2.64 0.75 -6.97
C SER A 82 1.34 -0.05 -6.94
N VAL A 83 0.23 0.67 -6.73
CA VAL A 83 -1.13 0.12 -6.75
C VAL A 83 -1.85 0.69 -7.96
N ALA A 84 -2.22 -0.16 -8.92
CA ALA A 84 -3.03 0.25 -10.06
C ALA A 84 -4.52 0.35 -9.71
N LYS A 85 -5.27 1.16 -10.49
CA LYS A 85 -6.69 1.49 -10.26
C LYS A 85 -6.92 2.17 -8.90
N ALA A 86 -5.96 2.99 -8.49
CA ALA A 86 -5.85 3.50 -7.13
C ALA A 86 -7.02 4.40 -6.73
N LYS A 87 -7.56 5.20 -7.65
CA LYS A 87 -8.75 6.02 -7.39
C LYS A 87 -9.92 5.19 -6.87
N SER A 88 -10.23 4.09 -7.55
CA SER A 88 -11.36 3.22 -7.19
C SER A 88 -11.10 2.31 -5.98
N ARG A 89 -9.84 1.94 -5.73
CA ARG A 89 -9.47 0.95 -4.71
C ARG A 89 -9.10 1.54 -3.37
N ILE A 90 -8.45 2.70 -3.39
CA ILE A 90 -7.82 3.29 -2.21
C ILE A 90 -8.01 4.80 -2.10
N ARG A 91 -8.88 5.37 -2.94
CA ARG A 91 -9.11 6.82 -3.04
C ARG A 91 -7.81 7.58 -3.30
N GLY A 92 -6.98 7.05 -4.20
CA GLY A 92 -5.63 7.57 -4.44
C GLY A 92 -5.59 9.03 -4.90
N ASP A 93 -6.66 9.51 -5.54
CA ASP A 93 -6.78 10.91 -6.01
C ASP A 93 -7.11 11.92 -4.90
N GLU A 94 -7.33 11.44 -3.67
CA GLU A 94 -7.60 12.28 -2.51
C GLU A 94 -6.40 12.28 -1.54
N LYS A 95 -6.29 13.35 -0.74
CA LYS A 95 -5.26 13.43 0.31
C LYS A 95 -5.53 12.36 1.37
N ASN A 96 -4.65 11.36 1.45
CA ASN A 96 -4.71 10.33 2.48
C ASN A 96 -4.41 10.96 3.86
N PRO A 97 -5.17 10.64 4.92
CA PRO A 97 -5.00 11.25 6.23
C PRO A 97 -3.77 10.76 7.00
N TYR A 98 -3.13 9.67 6.57
CA TYR A 98 -2.07 9.01 7.32
C TYR A 98 -0.64 9.40 6.86
N VAL A 99 -0.49 9.98 5.66
CA VAL A 99 0.81 10.38 5.06
C VAL A 99 0.71 11.66 4.22
#